data_AF-A0A522LWV0-F1
#
_entry.id   AF-A0A522LWV0-F1
#
_cell.length_a   1.000
_cell.length_b   1.000
_cell.length_c   1.000
_cell.angle_alpha   90.00
_cell.angle_beta   90.00
_cell.angle_gamma   90.00
#
_symmetry.space_group_name_H-M   'P 1'
#
loop_
_entity.id
_entity.type
_entity.pdbx_description
1 polymer ?
#
loop_
_entity_poly.entity_id
_entity_poly.type
_entity_poly.pdbx_seq_one_letter_code
_entity_poly.pdbx_strand_id
1 'polypeptide(L)'
;MRKSANIILGASVALLLGSLLAIPSQAQIPGAVPDAKVCKDKDNPPKDAVTQGGCIVLERTKGNCMACHAIAGTTAGNIAPPLVQMKQRFPDKTKLRAQIDDARKLNPRSVMPPFGPNEILSQDEIDKVVEFVLTL
;
A
#
# COMPACT_ATOMS: atom_id res chain seq x y z
N MET A 1 -35.26 -24.45 -63.36
CA MET A 1 -35.47 -25.89 -63.13
C MET A 1 -34.86 -26.26 -61.78
N ARG A 2 -35.65 -26.95 -60.95
CA ARG A 2 -35.32 -27.70 -59.73
C ARG A 2 -34.62 -26.98 -58.56
N LYS A 3 -35.47 -26.60 -57.61
CA LYS A 3 -35.23 -26.58 -56.16
C LYS A 3 -34.76 -27.96 -55.68
N SER A 4 -33.78 -28.00 -54.79
CA SER A 4 -33.63 -29.04 -53.77
C SER A 4 -33.09 -28.40 -52.49
N ALA A 5 -33.94 -28.35 -51.48
CA ALA A 5 -33.59 -28.08 -50.09
C ALA A 5 -33.44 -29.41 -49.34
N ASN A 6 -32.95 -29.30 -48.10
CA ASN A 6 -33.05 -30.21 -46.95
C ASN A 6 -31.78 -31.02 -46.60
N ILE A 7 -31.43 -31.31 -45.35
CA ILE A 7 -31.87 -30.94 -43.98
C ILE A 7 -30.72 -31.41 -43.05
N ILE A 8 -30.26 -30.52 -42.16
CA ILE A 8 -29.98 -30.66 -40.71
C ILE A 8 -29.54 -32.03 -40.13
N LEU A 9 -28.39 -32.01 -39.42
CA LEU A 9 -28.12 -32.53 -38.06
C LEU A 9 -26.67 -32.05 -37.73
N GLY A 10 -26.33 -31.26 -36.71
CA GLY A 10 -26.86 -31.20 -35.36
C GLY A 10 -25.88 -31.90 -34.39
N ALA A 11 -24.83 -31.21 -33.94
CA ALA A 11 -24.14 -31.52 -32.68
C ALA A 11 -23.28 -30.32 -32.25
N SER A 12 -23.84 -29.59 -31.29
CA SER A 12 -23.28 -28.44 -30.62
C SER A 12 -22.01 -28.80 -29.83
N VAL A 13 -20.95 -28.05 -30.03
CA VAL A 13 -19.98 -27.79 -28.95
C VAL A 13 -19.88 -26.28 -28.84
N ALA A 14 -20.82 -25.71 -28.09
CA ALA A 14 -20.67 -24.38 -27.54
C ALA A 14 -19.52 -24.46 -26.53
N LEU A 15 -18.30 -24.23 -27.02
CA LEU A 15 -17.13 -23.99 -26.19
C LEU A 15 -17.32 -22.64 -25.50
N LEU A 16 -18.00 -22.71 -24.35
CA LEU A 16 -17.96 -21.75 -23.25
C LEU A 16 -16.50 -21.63 -22.78
N LEU A 17 -15.69 -20.84 -23.50
CA LEU A 17 -14.40 -20.39 -22.99
C LEU A 17 -14.51 -18.95 -22.49
N GLY A 18 -14.63 -18.87 -21.16
CA GLY A 18 -13.74 -18.01 -20.42
C GLY A 18 -14.19 -16.57 -20.28
N SER A 19 -15.32 -16.35 -19.60
CA SER A 19 -15.42 -15.22 -18.67
C SER A 19 -14.42 -15.47 -17.52
N LEU A 20 -13.13 -15.13 -17.75
CA LEU A 20 -12.12 -15.12 -16.70
C LEU A 20 -11.56 -13.71 -16.52
N LEU A 21 -12.02 -13.08 -15.42
CA LEU A 21 -11.22 -12.31 -14.47
C LEU A 21 -10.68 -10.95 -14.93
N ALA A 22 -11.53 -9.93 -14.91
CA ALA A 22 -11.11 -8.61 -14.47
C ALA A 22 -11.15 -8.58 -12.93
N ILE A 23 -10.10 -9.08 -12.27
CA ILE A 23 -9.85 -8.77 -10.87
C ILE A 23 -8.66 -7.81 -10.83
N PRO A 24 -8.82 -6.50 -10.67
CA PRO A 24 -7.76 -5.72 -10.07
C PRO A 24 -7.80 -6.07 -8.58
N SER A 25 -7.20 -7.20 -8.19
CA SER A 25 -6.94 -7.48 -6.78
C SER A 25 -5.73 -6.64 -6.41
N GLN A 26 -5.96 -5.35 -6.24
CA GLN A 26 -5.06 -4.41 -5.59
C GLN A 26 -5.26 -4.51 -4.07
N ALA A 27 -5.58 -5.71 -3.56
CA ALA A 27 -5.64 -5.95 -2.13
C ALA A 27 -4.19 -5.98 -1.62
N GLN A 28 -3.78 -4.90 -0.96
CA GLN A 28 -2.51 -4.82 -0.26
C GLN A 28 -2.38 -5.99 0.71
N ILE A 29 -1.22 -6.67 0.68
CA ILE A 29 -0.91 -7.74 1.62
C ILE A 29 -0.71 -7.10 3.00
N PRO A 30 -1.48 -7.48 4.03
CA PRO A 30 -1.23 -7.01 5.39
C PRO A 30 0.21 -7.33 5.82
N GLY A 31 0.91 -6.36 6.39
CA GLY A 31 2.26 -6.55 6.92
C GLY A 31 3.41 -6.33 5.95
N ALA A 32 3.16 -5.85 4.72
CA ALA A 32 4.20 -5.46 3.77
C ALA A 32 3.85 -4.16 3.05
N VAL A 33 4.86 -3.47 2.51
CA VAL A 33 4.63 -2.30 1.66
C VAL A 33 3.90 -2.68 0.36
N PRO A 34 3.10 -1.76 -0.22
CA PRO A 34 2.46 -2.00 -1.51
C PRO A 34 3.49 -2.04 -2.65
N ASP A 35 3.14 -2.77 -3.72
CA ASP A 35 3.98 -2.87 -4.91
C ASP A 35 4.27 -1.50 -5.54
N ALA A 36 5.50 -1.31 -6.01
CA ALA A 36 5.91 -0.05 -6.64
C ALA A 36 5.06 0.34 -7.86
N LYS A 37 4.43 -0.63 -8.54
CA LYS A 37 3.48 -0.37 -9.64
C LYS A 37 2.21 0.31 -9.14
N VAL A 38 1.67 -0.14 -8.00
CA VAL A 38 0.47 0.46 -7.38
C VAL A 38 0.74 1.91 -7.00
N CYS A 39 1.89 2.20 -6.41
CA CYS A 39 2.23 3.56 -5.99
C CYS A 39 2.55 4.53 -7.14
N LYS A 40 2.82 4.01 -8.34
CA LYS A 40 3.20 4.80 -9.52
C LYS A 40 2.11 4.85 -10.59
N ASP A 41 1.00 4.16 -10.39
CA ASP A 41 -0.14 4.18 -11.31
C ASP A 41 -0.86 5.52 -11.18
N LYS A 42 -0.65 6.39 -12.18
CA LYS A 42 -1.30 7.71 -12.25
C LYS A 42 -2.73 7.64 -12.74
N ASP A 43 -3.07 6.61 -13.50
CA ASP A 43 -4.40 6.43 -14.09
C ASP A 43 -5.35 5.84 -13.05
N ASN A 44 -4.82 5.05 -12.12
CA ASN A 44 -5.55 4.38 -11.05
C ASN A 44 -4.84 4.53 -9.70
N PRO A 45 -4.77 5.75 -9.13
CA PRO A 45 -4.12 5.95 -7.85
C PRO A 45 -4.86 5.21 -6.72
N PRO A 46 -4.15 4.76 -5.67
CA PRO A 46 -4.76 4.10 -4.53
C PRO A 46 -5.76 5.03 -3.84
N LYS A 47 -6.92 4.47 -3.44
CA LYS A 47 -8.03 5.24 -2.85
C LYS A 47 -8.19 5.01 -1.35
N ASP A 48 -7.71 3.88 -0.83
CA ASP A 48 -7.77 3.59 0.60
C ASP A 48 -6.56 4.19 1.33
N ALA A 49 -6.78 4.57 2.60
CA ALA A 49 -5.78 5.26 3.41
C ALA A 49 -4.53 4.41 3.68
N VAL A 50 -4.69 3.09 3.79
CA VAL A 50 -3.60 2.18 4.15
C VAL A 50 -2.62 2.05 2.98
N THR A 51 -3.12 1.84 1.76
CA THR A 51 -2.27 1.76 0.56
C THR A 51 -1.63 3.11 0.25
N GLN A 52 -2.37 4.21 0.40
CA GLN A 52 -1.81 5.56 0.27
C GLN A 52 -0.67 5.79 1.28
N GLY A 53 -0.87 5.41 2.53
CA GLY A 53 0.16 5.48 3.59
C GLY A 53 1.40 4.65 3.26
N GLY A 54 1.21 3.43 2.78
CA GLY A 54 2.30 2.57 2.32
C GLY A 54 3.11 3.19 1.18
N CYS A 55 2.44 3.84 0.22
CA CYS A 55 3.12 4.56 -0.84
C CYS A 55 3.88 5.81 -0.35
N ILE A 56 3.36 6.53 0.65
CA ILE A 56 4.06 7.66 1.28
C ILE A 56 5.30 7.19 2.03
N VAL A 57 5.21 6.07 2.75
CA VAL A 57 6.35 5.39 3.39
C VAL A 57 7.44 5.07 2.37
N LEU A 58 7.04 4.73 1.13
CA LEU A 58 7.94 4.39 0.04
C LEU A 58 8.56 5.58 -0.71
N GLU A 59 7.94 6.76 -0.61
CA GLU A 59 8.30 7.91 -1.44
C GLU A 59 9.52 8.66 -0.87
N ARG A 60 10.58 8.75 -1.68
CA ARG A 60 11.88 9.34 -1.29
C ARG A 60 11.80 10.81 -0.97
N THR A 61 10.89 11.53 -1.63
CA THR A 61 10.64 12.97 -1.42
C THR A 61 9.65 13.24 -0.29
N LYS A 62 9.11 12.19 0.35
CA LYS A 62 8.11 12.25 1.41
C LYS A 62 8.59 11.46 2.63
N GLY A 63 8.00 10.29 2.89
CA GLY A 63 8.25 9.51 4.10
C GLY A 63 9.63 8.85 4.12
N ASN A 64 10.04 8.24 3.00
CA ASN A 64 11.30 7.53 2.82
C ASN A 64 11.70 6.64 4.02
N CYS A 65 10.73 6.01 4.68
CA CYS A 65 10.93 5.49 6.04
C CYS A 65 11.85 4.27 6.04
N MET A 66 11.85 3.51 4.94
CA MET A 66 12.71 2.35 4.76
C MET A 66 14.20 2.69 4.70
N ALA A 67 14.57 3.96 4.45
CA ALA A 67 15.97 4.39 4.46
C ALA A 67 16.61 4.22 5.85
N CYS A 68 15.81 4.28 6.92
CA CYS A 68 16.26 4.09 8.29
C CYS A 68 15.74 2.79 8.92
N HIS A 69 14.54 2.36 8.56
CA HIS A 69 13.86 1.22 9.16
C HIS A 69 13.82 0.01 8.22
N ALA A 70 13.91 -1.19 8.79
CA ALA A 70 13.51 -2.38 8.06
C ALA A 70 11.99 -2.48 8.00
N ILE A 71 11.45 -2.68 6.79
CA ILE A 71 10.02 -2.82 6.49
C ILE A 71 9.88 -3.95 5.47
N ALA A 72 8.96 -4.89 5.70
CA ALA A 72 8.78 -6.03 4.80
C ALA A 72 8.33 -5.58 3.40
N GLY A 73 8.86 -6.22 2.36
CA GLY A 73 8.53 -5.94 0.97
C GLY A 73 9.35 -4.83 0.30
N THR A 74 10.38 -4.29 0.95
CA THR A 74 11.25 -3.25 0.36
C THR A 74 12.69 -3.34 0.86
N THR A 75 13.58 -2.51 0.30
CA THR A 75 14.95 -2.34 0.79
C THR A 75 14.94 -1.81 2.22
N ALA A 76 15.82 -2.34 3.08
CA ALA A 76 15.83 -2.04 4.50
C ALA A 76 17.09 -1.27 4.93
N GLY A 77 16.90 -0.16 5.64
CA GLY A 77 17.92 0.46 6.47
C GLY A 77 18.03 -0.18 7.86
N ASN A 78 19.06 0.20 8.61
CA ASN A 78 19.35 -0.31 9.95
C ASN A 78 19.71 0.78 10.97
N ILE A 79 19.38 2.03 10.68
CA ILE A 79 19.65 3.18 11.57
C ILE A 79 18.65 3.19 12.74
N ALA A 80 17.43 2.71 12.49
CA ALA A 80 16.34 2.71 13.46
C ALA A 80 15.69 1.31 13.58
N PRO A 81 14.92 1.02 14.65
CA PRO A 81 14.35 -0.29 14.87
C PRO A 81 13.44 -0.75 13.71
N PRO A 82 13.36 -2.07 13.41
CA PRO A 82 12.44 -2.58 12.39
C PRO A 82 10.98 -2.20 12.70
N LEU A 83 10.17 -1.95 11.67
CA LEU A 83 8.72 -1.72 11.80
C LEU A 83 7.98 -3.05 11.65
N VAL A 84 7.83 -3.75 12.77
CA VAL A 84 7.14 -5.04 12.85
C VAL A 84 6.25 -5.07 14.09
N GLN A 85 5.10 -5.74 13.99
CA GLN A 85 4.12 -5.90 15.06
C GLN A 85 3.73 -4.55 15.70
N MET A 86 3.57 -3.53 14.86
CA MET A 86 3.44 -2.14 15.27
C MET A 86 2.15 -1.89 16.05
N LYS A 87 1.06 -2.60 15.72
CA LYS A 87 -0.18 -2.55 16.52
C LYS A 87 0.00 -3.05 17.96
N GLN A 88 0.86 -4.05 18.16
CA GLN A 88 1.16 -4.55 19.51
C GLN A 88 2.10 -3.60 20.26
N ARG A 89 3.05 -2.98 19.57
CA ARG A 89 4.00 -2.01 20.13
C ARG A 89 3.34 -0.66 20.45
N PHE A 90 2.34 -0.28 19.67
CA PHE A 90 1.56 0.94 19.82
C PHE A 90 0.06 0.61 19.91
N PRO A 91 -0.40 0.05 21.04
CA PRO A 91 -1.83 -0.19 21.25
C PRO A 91 -2.64 1.11 21.29
N ASP A 92 -1.98 2.22 21.63
CA ASP A 92 -2.52 3.56 21.53
C ASP A 92 -2.03 4.22 20.23
N LYS A 93 -2.95 4.33 19.26
CA LYS A 93 -2.71 4.96 17.96
C LYS A 93 -2.22 6.40 18.10
N THR A 94 -2.66 7.14 19.11
CA THR A 94 -2.29 8.56 19.27
C THR A 94 -0.80 8.72 19.58
N LYS A 95 -0.21 7.76 20.30
CA LYS A 95 1.23 7.72 20.56
C LYS A 95 2.04 7.44 19.31
N LEU A 96 1.59 6.51 18.46
CA LEU A 96 2.23 6.25 17.17
C LEU A 96 2.17 7.49 16.27
N ARG A 97 0.99 8.12 16.19
CA ARG A 97 0.81 9.36 15.44
C ARG A 97 1.75 10.46 15.93
N ALA A 98 1.85 10.67 17.25
CA ALA A 98 2.75 11.67 17.82
C ALA A 98 4.22 11.36 17.52
N GLN A 99 4.62 10.08 17.57
CA GLN A 99 5.96 9.64 17.21
C GLN A 99 6.29 9.91 15.73
N ILE A 100 5.34 9.70 14.82
CA ILE A 100 5.51 9.96 13.38
C ILE A 100 5.47 11.47 13.09
N ASP A 101 4.60 12.23 13.75
CA ASP A 101 4.50 13.69 13.60
C ASP A 101 5.78 14.41 14.04
N ASP A 102 6.23 14.16 15.28
CA ASP A 102 7.48 14.70 15.81
C ASP A 102 8.07 13.81 16.91
N ALA A 103 8.97 12.91 16.49
CA ALA A 103 9.73 12.03 17.37
C ALA A 103 10.55 12.77 18.44
N ARG A 104 10.87 14.05 18.23
CA ARG A 104 11.70 14.82 19.18
C ARG A 104 10.97 15.11 20.48
N LYS A 105 9.63 15.12 20.46
CA LYS A 105 8.80 15.27 21.66
C LYS A 105 9.05 14.15 22.68
N LEU A 106 9.33 12.94 22.20
CA LEU A 106 9.69 11.80 23.05
C LEU A 106 11.20 11.72 23.30
N ASN A 107 12.01 11.98 22.26
CA ASN A 107 13.46 11.99 22.36
C ASN A 107 14.05 13.20 21.62
N PRO A 108 14.46 14.28 22.32
CA PRO A 108 15.00 15.49 21.69
C PRO A 108 16.23 15.28 20.80
N ARG A 109 16.93 14.13 20.94
CA ARG A 109 18.09 13.75 20.12
C ARG A 109 17.74 12.77 18.99
N SER A 110 16.44 12.57 18.71
CA SER A 110 15.99 11.71 17.63
C SER A 110 16.54 12.19 16.28
N VAL A 111 17.02 11.24 15.48
CA VAL A 111 17.38 11.49 14.06
C VAL A 111 16.20 11.26 13.12
N MET A 112 15.09 10.71 13.62
CA MET A 112 13.85 10.60 12.85
C MET A 112 13.34 12.02 12.52
N PRO A 113 13.08 12.34 11.24
CA PRO A 113 12.66 13.67 10.85
C PRO A 113 11.38 14.12 11.57
N PRO A 114 11.27 15.40 11.97
CA PRO A 114 10.02 15.95 12.47
C PRO A 114 9.08 16.25 11.30
N PHE A 115 8.41 15.20 10.81
CA PHE A 115 7.64 15.24 9.56
C PHE A 115 6.55 16.31 9.53
N GLY A 116 5.81 16.47 10.63
CA GLY A 116 4.75 17.48 10.75
C GLY A 116 5.30 18.90 10.88
N PRO A 117 6.16 19.20 11.88
CA PRO A 117 6.70 20.54 12.09
C PRO A 117 7.48 21.12 10.91
N ASN A 118 8.15 20.26 10.13
CA ASN A 118 8.88 20.68 8.94
C ASN A 118 8.04 20.57 7.66
N GLU A 119 6.75 20.25 7.77
CA GLU A 119 5.80 20.15 6.66
C GLU A 119 6.24 19.18 5.55
N ILE A 120 7.08 18.19 5.88
CA ILE A 120 7.50 17.13 4.96
C ILE A 120 6.28 16.29 4.58
N LEU A 121 5.45 15.99 5.57
CA LEU A 121 4.14 15.37 5.40
C LEU A 121 3.06 16.31 5.94
N SER A 122 1.96 16.42 5.21
CA SER A 122 0.71 16.99 5.72
C SER A 122 0.13 16.13 6.84
N GLN A 123 -0.78 16.70 7.63
CA GLN A 123 -1.42 15.98 8.73
C GLN A 123 -2.22 14.76 8.23
N ASP A 124 -2.88 14.88 7.07
CA ASP A 124 -3.59 13.77 6.41
C ASP A 124 -2.63 12.67 5.91
N GLU A 125 -1.48 13.04 5.34
CA GLU A 125 -0.43 12.07 4.99
C GLU A 125 0.11 11.34 6.23
N ILE A 126 0.32 12.05 7.34
CA ILE A 126 0.74 11.44 8.62
C ILE A 126 -0.31 10.43 9.08
N ASP A 127 -1.60 10.79 9.03
CA ASP A 127 -2.68 9.88 9.44
C ASP A 127 -2.72 8.61 8.57
N LYS A 128 -2.50 8.72 7.26
CA LYS A 128 -2.40 7.58 6.35
C LYS A 128 -1.18 6.70 6.64
N VAL A 129 -0.02 7.31 6.91
CA VAL A 129 1.19 6.57 7.31
C VAL A 129 0.93 5.81 8.61
N VAL A 130 0.23 6.40 9.59
CA VAL A 130 -0.14 5.72 10.83
C VAL A 130 -1.02 4.50 10.54
N GLU A 131 -2.05 4.63 9.69
CA GLU A 131 -2.90 3.50 9.30
C GLU A 131 -2.10 2.36 8.69
N PHE A 132 -1.20 2.68 7.75
CA PHE A 132 -0.31 1.69 7.14
C PHE A 132 0.60 1.04 8.16
N VAL A 133 1.31 1.83 8.98
CA VAL A 133 2.29 1.33 9.95
C VAL A 133 1.63 0.40 10.96
N LEU A 134 0.37 0.64 11.35
CA LEU A 134 -0.38 -0.27 12.23
C LEU A 134 -0.71 -1.63 11.60
N THR A 135 -0.57 -1.79 10.29
CA THR A 135 -0.73 -3.10 9.62
C THR A 135 0.54 -3.94 9.63
N LEU A 136 1.69 -3.35 10.01
CA LEU A 136 3.00 -4.00 10.10
C LEU A 136 3.19 -4.79 11.41
#